data_AF-D6PB85-F1
#
_entry.id   AF-D6PB85-F1
#
_cell.length_a   1.000
_cell.length_b   1.000
_cell.length_c   1.000
_cell.angle_alpha   90.00
_cell.angle_beta   90.00
_cell.angle_gamma   90.00
#
_symmetry.space_group_name_H-M   'P 1'
#
loop_
_entity.id
_entity.type
_entity.pdbx_description
1 polymer ?
#
loop_
_entity_poly.entity_id
_entity_poly.type
_entity_poly.pdbx_seq_one_letter_code
_entity_poly.pdbx_strand_id
1 'polypeptide(L)'
;MRKVGSHIEISTVLVDKDFRSQGVGRELIEKAVKQIGNQKILCCTKNPAMAKVLQNLSFKSIGWPGFWTATILTFNTFARLFSMLIRLEFKRIWRQGKGIHKYERYELN
;
A
#
# COMPACT_ATOMS: atom_id res chain seq x y z
N MET A 1 3.90 -4.03 -7.96
CA MET A 1 3.13 -5.03 -7.20
C MET A 1 4.10 -6.03 -6.61
N ARG A 2 3.81 -6.63 -5.45
CA ARG A 2 4.66 -7.66 -4.85
C ARG A 2 3.83 -8.69 -4.11
N LYS A 3 4.35 -9.91 -3.98
CA LYS A 3 3.74 -10.95 -3.15
C LYS A 3 4.06 -10.70 -1.67
N VAL A 4 3.06 -10.77 -0.80
CA VAL A 4 3.17 -10.65 0.65
C VAL A 4 2.41 -11.81 1.27
N GLY A 5 3.13 -12.86 1.65
CA GLY A 5 2.52 -14.13 2.06
C GLY A 5 1.77 -14.78 0.91
N SER A 6 0.47 -15.04 1.11
CA SER A 6 -0.44 -15.55 0.08
C SER A 6 -1.18 -14.46 -0.71
N HIS A 7 -0.88 -13.18 -0.46
CA HIS A 7 -1.58 -12.03 -1.06
C HIS A 7 -0.70 -11.28 -2.07
N ILE A 8 -1.34 -10.53 -2.97
CA ILE A 8 -0.65 -9.53 -3.81
C ILE A 8 -0.89 -8.14 -3.23
N GLU A 9 0.20 -7.41 -2.96
CA GLU A 9 0.14 -6.04 -2.49
C GLU A 9 0.34 -5.04 -3.64
N ILE A 10 -0.61 -4.12 -3.78
CA ILE A 10 -0.43 -2.89 -4.55
C ILE A 10 0.35 -1.92 -3.66
N SER A 11 1.68 -1.97 -3.77
CA SER A 11 2.59 -1.22 -2.89
C SER A 11 2.64 0.28 -3.19
N THR A 12 2.51 0.65 -4.47
CA THR A 12 2.73 2.02 -4.94
C THR A 12 1.82 2.31 -6.12
N VAL A 13 1.08 3.41 -6.05
CA VAL A 13 0.33 4.00 -7.17
C VAL A 13 0.78 5.44 -7.31
N LEU A 14 1.20 5.83 -8.51
CA LEU A 14 1.64 7.19 -8.83
C LEU A 14 0.80 7.70 -9.99
N VAL A 15 0.27 8.90 -9.81
CA VAL A 15 -0.44 9.65 -10.85
C VAL A 15 0.25 11.01 -10.93
N ASP A 16 0.67 11.37 -12.14
CA ASP A 16 1.24 12.69 -12.40
C ASP A 16 0.26 13.78 -11.95
N LYS A 17 0.78 14.92 -11.48
CA LYS A 17 -0.03 16.05 -11.04
C LYS A 17 -1.02 16.50 -12.14
N ASP A 18 -0.61 16.43 -13.40
CA ASP A 18 -1.39 16.94 -14.53
C ASP A 18 -2.56 16.01 -14.89
N PHE A 19 -2.56 14.78 -14.38
CA PHE A 19 -3.61 13.77 -14.57
C PHE A 19 -4.41 13.47 -13.30
N ARG A 20 -4.23 14.26 -12.22
CA ARG A 20 -5.03 14.10 -10.99
C ARG A 20 -6.47 14.53 -11.20
N SER A 21 -7.38 13.96 -10.41
CA SER A 21 -8.82 14.22 -10.45
C SER A 21 -9.54 13.85 -11.76
N GLN A 22 -8.84 13.23 -12.71
CA GLN A 22 -9.40 12.75 -13.99
C GLN A 22 -9.79 11.27 -13.95
N GLY A 23 -9.79 10.63 -12.78
CA GLY A 23 -10.11 9.20 -12.64
C GLY A 23 -8.96 8.23 -12.95
N VAL A 24 -7.80 8.69 -13.43
CA VAL A 24 -6.65 7.84 -13.79
C VAL A 24 -6.20 6.91 -12.65
N GLY A 25 -6.20 7.39 -11.41
CA GLY A 25 -5.86 6.56 -10.24
C GLY A 25 -6.80 5.37 -10.06
N ARG A 26 -8.08 5.55 -10.36
CA ARG A 26 -9.09 4.47 -10.32
C ARG A 26 -8.83 3.46 -11.43
N GLU A 27 -8.63 3.93 -12.66
CA GLU A 27 -8.35 3.05 -13.80
C GLU A 27 -7.10 2.20 -13.60
N LEU A 28 -6.05 2.77 -13.01
CA LEU A 28 -4.82 2.02 -12.69
C LEU A 28 -5.08 0.89 -11.70
N ILE A 29 -5.89 1.13 -10.67
CA ILE A 29 -6.24 0.09 -9.70
C ILE A 29 -7.15 -0.96 -10.34
N GLU A 30 -8.15 -0.56 -11.13
CA GLU A 30 -9.02 -1.51 -11.84
C GLU A 30 -8.21 -2.42 -12.79
N LYS A 31 -7.25 -1.85 -13.53
CA LYS A 31 -6.33 -2.63 -14.37
C LYS A 31 -5.47 -3.58 -13.54
N ALA A 32 -4.94 -3.11 -12.41
CA ALA A 32 -4.16 -3.94 -11.51
C ALA A 32 -4.98 -5.09 -10.92
N VAL A 33 -6.21 -4.84 -10.48
CA VAL A 33 -7.13 -5.86 -9.95
C VAL A 33 -7.42 -6.92 -11.02
N LYS A 34 -7.75 -6.49 -12.24
CA LYS A 34 -7.97 -7.41 -13.38
C LYS A 34 -6.73 -8.26 -13.69
N GLN A 35 -5.54 -7.67 -13.60
CA GLN A 35 -4.29 -8.38 -13.84
C GLN A 35 -3.96 -9.41 -12.74
N ILE A 36 -4.33 -9.12 -11.49
CA ILE A 36 -4.09 -10.03 -10.35
C ILE A 36 -5.09 -11.20 -10.36
N GLY A 37 -6.32 -10.98 -10.82
CA GLY A 37 -7.35 -12.01 -10.90
C GLY A 37 -7.92 -12.38 -9.53
N ASN A 38 -8.30 -13.65 -9.33
CA ASN A 38 -9.01 -14.15 -8.15
C ASN A 38 -8.12 -14.32 -6.89
N GLN A 39 -7.06 -13.53 -6.76
CA GLN A 39 -6.20 -13.55 -5.57
C GLN A 39 -6.57 -12.39 -4.66
N LYS A 40 -6.50 -12.62 -3.36
CA LYS A 40 -6.69 -11.58 -2.36
C LYS A 40 -5.65 -10.46 -2.52
N ILE A 41 -6.14 -9.23 -2.66
CA ILE A 41 -5.34 -8.03 -2.92
C ILE A 41 -5.26 -7.17 -1.67
N LEU A 42 -4.06 -6.71 -1.33
CA LEU A 42 -3.83 -5.77 -0.23
C LEU A 42 -3.37 -4.42 -0.75
N CYS A 43 -3.86 -3.35 -0.14
CA CYS A 43 -3.36 -2.00 -0.37
C CYS A 43 -3.25 -1.24 0.97
N CYS A 44 -2.14 -0.55 1.18
CA CYS A 44 -1.92 0.27 2.37
C CYS A 44 -1.82 1.74 1.96
N THR A 45 -2.65 2.61 2.51
CA THR A 45 -2.60 4.04 2.19
C THR A 45 -2.92 4.91 3.40
N LYS A 46 -2.26 6.07 3.45
CA LYS A 46 -2.60 7.18 4.37
C LYS A 46 -3.21 8.37 3.63
N ASN A 47 -3.33 8.29 2.31
CA ASN A 47 -3.86 9.37 1.47
C ASN A 47 -5.39 9.22 1.40
N PRO A 48 -6.17 10.20 1.89
CA PRO A 48 -7.63 10.12 1.91
C PRO A 48 -8.24 10.05 0.50
N ALA A 49 -7.61 10.65 -0.51
CA ALA A 49 -8.09 10.54 -1.90
C ALA A 49 -7.98 9.11 -2.43
N MET A 50 -6.85 8.44 -2.14
CA MET A 50 -6.64 7.05 -2.50
C MET A 50 -7.57 6.11 -1.72
N ALA A 51 -7.79 6.38 -0.42
CA ALA A 51 -8.72 5.63 0.40
C ALA A 51 -10.14 5.64 -0.18
N LYS A 52 -10.63 6.82 -0.61
CA LYS A 52 -11.94 6.94 -1.29
C LYS A 52 -11.98 6.12 -2.59
N VAL A 53 -10.92 6.13 -3.39
CA VAL A 53 -10.86 5.32 -4.61
C VAL A 53 -10.93 3.83 -4.29
N LEU A 54 -10.19 3.36 -3.29
CA LEU A 54 -10.21 1.95 -2.85
C LEU A 54 -11.61 1.54 -2.37
N GLN A 55 -12.24 2.36 -1.53
CA GLN A 55 -13.61 2.10 -1.04
C GLN A 55 -14.63 2.03 -2.18
N ASN A 56 -14.52 2.93 -3.17
CA ASN A 56 -15.37 2.89 -4.38
C ASN A 56 -15.15 1.64 -5.24
N LEU A 57 -13.99 0.99 -5.11
CA LEU A 57 -13.62 -0.26 -5.80
C LEU A 57 -13.87 -1.50 -4.94
N SER A 58 -14.77 -1.41 -3.95
CA SER A 58 -15.17 -2.51 -3.07
C SER A 58 -14.07 -3.03 -2.14
N PHE A 59 -12.93 -2.33 -2.00
CA PHE A 59 -11.94 -2.69 -0.99
C PHE A 59 -12.50 -2.41 0.41
N LYS A 60 -12.32 -3.35 1.33
CA LYS A 60 -12.72 -3.23 2.73
C LYS A 60 -11.54 -2.79 3.59
N SER A 61 -11.77 -1.82 4.47
CA SER A 61 -10.76 -1.46 5.47
C SER A 61 -10.62 -2.58 6.50
N ILE A 62 -9.37 -2.97 6.79
CA ILE A 62 -9.04 -4.04 7.73
C ILE A 62 -8.08 -3.56 8.81
N GLY A 63 -8.39 -3.92 10.05
CA GLY A 63 -7.50 -3.70 11.19
C GLY A 63 -6.30 -4.64 11.21
N TRP A 64 -6.47 -5.91 10.80
CA TRP A 64 -5.40 -6.93 10.88
C TRP A 64 -5.39 -7.83 9.62
N PRO A 65 -4.29 -7.86 8.84
CA PRO A 65 -4.16 -8.62 7.58
C PRO A 65 -3.75 -10.11 7.76
N GLY A 66 -3.99 -10.70 8.94
CA GLY A 66 -3.42 -11.99 9.37
C GLY A 66 -2.00 -11.94 9.95
N PHE A 67 -1.64 -12.98 10.71
CA PHE A 67 -0.33 -13.11 11.40
C PHE A 67 0.85 -13.17 10.41
N TRP A 68 0.80 -14.06 9.42
CA TRP A 68 1.88 -14.24 8.44
C TRP A 68 2.15 -12.98 7.62
N THR A 69 1.10 -12.32 7.16
CA THR A 69 1.21 -11.06 6.41
C THR A 69 1.83 -9.96 7.27
N ALA A 70 1.41 -9.86 8.55
CA ALA A 70 1.98 -8.90 9.49
C ALA A 70 3.48 -9.15 9.72
N THR A 71 3.89 -10.41 9.91
CA THR A 71 5.31 -10.77 10.09
C THR A 71 6.14 -10.39 8.86
N ILE A 72 5.68 -10.71 7.65
CA ILE A 72 6.40 -10.38 6.40
C ILE A 72 6.47 -8.87 6.18
N LEU A 73 5.38 -8.13 6.43
CA LEU A 73 5.37 -6.67 6.34
C LEU A 73 6.33 -6.04 7.35
N THR A 74 6.40 -6.59 8.56
CA THR A 74 7.28 -6.14 9.63
C THR A 74 8.74 -6.34 9.23
N PHE A 75 9.11 -7.55 8.80
CA PHE A 75 10.48 -7.85 8.35
C PHE A 75 10.92 -6.96 7.17
N ASN A 76 10.04 -6.78 6.19
CA ASN A 76 10.31 -5.88 5.05
C ASN A 76 10.49 -4.42 5.48
N THR A 77 9.75 -3.97 6.49
CA THR A 77 9.87 -2.63 7.05
C THR A 77 11.21 -2.49 7.78
N PHE A 78 11.60 -3.48 8.58
CA PHE A 78 12.90 -3.52 9.25
C PHE A 78 14.07 -3.53 8.25
N ALA A 79 14.03 -4.37 7.22
CA ALA A 79 15.07 -4.42 6.19
C ALA A 79 15.21 -3.07 5.44
N ARG A 80 14.09 -2.41 5.16
CA ARG A 80 14.08 -1.07 4.55
C ARG A 80 14.65 -0.01 5.49
N LEU A 81 14.28 -0.04 6.77
CA LEU A 81 14.83 0.87 7.77
C LEU A 81 16.33 0.66 7.95
N PHE A 82 16.78 -0.59 8.01
CA PHE A 82 18.20 -0.93 8.14
C PHE A 82 19.02 -0.45 6.94
N SER A 83 18.53 -0.65 5.72
CA SER A 83 19.20 -0.10 4.53
C SER A 83 19.23 1.44 4.50
N MET A 84 18.20 2.12 5.02
CA MET A 84 18.21 3.57 5.18
C MET A 84 19.18 4.05 6.25
N LEU A 85 19.34 3.29 7.35
CA LEU A 85 20.31 3.58 8.40
C LEU A 85 21.74 3.50 7.87
N ILE A 86 22.07 2.45 7.11
CA ILE A 86 23.37 2.30 6.45
C ILE A 86 23.65 3.47 5.49
N ARG A 87 22.61 3.93 4.75
CA ARG A 87 22.71 5.07 3.82
C ARG A 87 22.62 6.44 4.49
N LEU A 88 22.56 6.48 5.83
CA LEU A 88 22.43 7.72 6.62
C LEU A 88 21.22 8.59 6.23
N GLU A 89 20.12 7.99 5.74
CA GLU A 89 18.89 8.67 5.32
C GLU A 89 17.99 9.07 6.51
N PHE A 90 18.55 9.62 7.59
CA PHE A 90 17.84 9.89 8.85
C PHE A 90 16.61 10.81 8.68
N LYS A 91 16.70 11.82 7.80
CA LYS A 91 15.58 12.72 7.48
C LYS A 91 14.37 11.95 6.93
N ARG A 92 14.62 10.89 6.17
CA ARG A 92 13.58 10.05 5.56
C ARG A 92 13.00 9.07 6.57
N ILE A 93 13.82 8.53 7.46
CA ILE A 93 13.37 7.69 8.58
C ILE A 93 12.43 8.50 9.48
N TRP A 94 12.81 9.71 9.86
CA TRP A 94 12.00 10.60 10.71
C TRP A 94 10.64 10.93 10.08
N ARG A 95 10.63 11.29 8.78
CA ARG A 95 9.39 11.58 8.04
C ARG A 95 8.47 10.36 7.91
N GLN A 96 9.03 9.16 7.73
CA GLN A 96 8.25 7.92 7.66
C GLN A 96 7.70 7.52 9.02
N GLY A 97 8.50 7.63 10.09
CA GLY A 97 8.09 7.32 11.46
C GLY A 97 6.90 8.15 11.92
N LYS A 98 6.92 9.47 11.67
CA LYS A 98 5.81 10.38 12.03
C LYS A 98 4.45 10.02 11.40
N GLY A 99 4.44 9.25 10.32
CA GLY A 99 3.23 8.95 9.57
C GLY A 99 2.78 7.50 9.61
N ILE A 100 3.50 6.60 10.31
CA ILE A 100 3.26 5.16 10.19
C ILE A 100 1.91 4.73 10.77
N HIS A 101 1.46 5.38 11.85
CA HIS A 101 0.17 5.13 12.50
C HIS A 101 -1.03 5.61 11.68
N LYS A 102 -0.81 6.43 10.63
CA LYS A 102 -1.87 6.98 9.77
C LYS A 102 -2.19 6.09 8.57
N TYR A 103 -1.47 4.97 8.41
CA TYR A 103 -1.73 4.04 7.32
C TYR A 103 -2.91 3.15 7.66
N GLU A 104 -3.93 3.23 6.82
CA GLU A 104 -5.02 2.29 6.80
C GLU A 104 -4.72 1.17 5.80
N ARG A 105 -5.24 -0.02 6.10
CA ARG A 105 -5.06 -1.22 5.29
C ARG A 105 -6.39 -1.57 4.66
N TYR A 106 -6.34 -1.93 3.39
CA TYR A 106 -7.48 -2.23 2.55
C TYR A 106 -7.29 -3.60 1.91
N GLU A 107 -8.34 -4.41 1.86
CA GLU A 107 -8.33 -5.71 1.18
C GLU A 107 -9.46 -5.83 0.17
N LEU A 108 -9.19 -6.54 -0.93
CA LEU A 108 -10.19 -7.01 -1.88
C LEU A 108 -10.05 -8.54 -1.96
N ASN A 109 -11.14 -9.26 -1.74
CA ASN A 109 -11.22 -10.72 -1.83
C ASN A 109 -11.71 -11.15 -3.21
#